data_AF-A0A357TAR1-F1
#
_entry.id   AF-A0A357TAR1-F1
#
_cell.length_a   1.000
_cell.length_b   1.000
_cell.length_c   1.000
_cell.angle_alpha   90.00
_cell.angle_beta   90.00
_cell.angle_gamma   90.00
#
_symmetry.space_group_name_H-M   'P 1'
#
loop_
_entity.id
_entity.type
_entity.pdbx_description
1 polymer ?
#
loop_
_entity_poly.entity_id
_entity_poly.type
_entity_poly.pdbx_seq_one_letter_code
_entity_poly.pdbx_strand_id
1 'polypeptide(L)'
;MDIFYKNSMCTHSRVCLRGNPQVFNVKRKPWILEKEEPSLKKVLKTLDACPTKALRYIIHEKEEPTWNLSKEKIVSFFSPKKGSKQEKLFMRYLKIASSSSSIPIPMMASRVKE
;
A
#
# COMPACT_ATOMS: atom_id res chain seq x y z
N MET A 1 3.25 3.88 5.83
CA MET A 1 2.95 3.95 7.28
C MET A 1 2.21 5.24 7.44
N ASP A 2 1.00 5.18 7.99
CA ASP A 2 0.12 6.35 8.09
C ASP A 2 0.09 6.82 9.54
N ILE A 3 0.23 8.12 9.77
CA ILE A 3 0.25 8.74 11.09
C ILE A 3 -1.06 9.50 11.32
N PHE A 4 -1.68 9.23 12.47
CA PHE A 4 -2.92 9.84 12.92
C PHE A 4 -2.67 10.72 14.14
N TYR A 5 -3.31 11.89 14.17
CA TYR A 5 -3.22 12.83 15.29
C TYR A 5 -4.60 13.14 15.87
N LYS A 6 -4.74 13.01 17.19
CA LYS A 6 -5.94 13.40 17.93
C LYS A 6 -5.65 14.63 18.79
N ASN A 7 -6.18 15.78 18.37
CA ASN A 7 -5.96 17.07 19.04
C ASN A 7 -6.46 17.07 20.50
N SER A 8 -7.58 16.43 20.79
CA SER A 8 -8.19 16.39 22.13
C SER A 8 -7.31 15.71 23.19
N MET A 9 -6.37 14.85 22.79
CA MET A 9 -5.46 14.16 23.70
C MET A 9 -4.07 14.79 23.76
N CYS A 10 -3.79 15.82 22.95
CA CYS A 10 -2.47 16.41 22.88
C CYS A 10 -2.26 17.44 24.00
N THR A 11 -1.28 17.20 24.88
CA THR A 11 -0.86 18.17 25.92
C THR A 11 0.19 19.16 25.44
N HIS A 12 0.49 19.20 24.14
CA HIS A 12 1.50 20.08 23.55
C HIS A 12 2.89 20.00 24.22
N SER A 13 3.31 18.79 24.65
CA SER A 13 4.63 18.55 25.25
C SER A 13 5.82 18.88 24.32
N ARG A 14 5.56 19.15 23.03
CA ARG A 14 6.56 19.43 21.98
C ARG A 14 7.59 18.33 21.75
N VAL A 15 7.40 17.13 22.31
CA VAL A 15 8.28 15.98 22.08
C VAL A 15 8.33 15.60 20.59
N CYS A 16 7.20 15.68 19.89
CA CYS A 16 7.15 15.46 18.44
C CYS A 16 8.03 16.43 17.65
N LEU A 17 7.96 17.72 17.96
CA LEU A 17 8.74 18.76 17.29
C LEU A 17 10.24 18.67 17.62
N ARG A 18 10.59 18.29 18.86
CA ARG A 18 11.99 18.14 19.29
C ARG A 18 12.63 16.83 18.81
N GLY A 19 11.86 15.75 18.79
CA GLY A 19 12.35 14.41 18.43
C GLY A 19 12.57 14.26 16.92
N ASN A 20 11.65 14.77 16.10
CA ASN A 20 11.83 14.76 14.66
C ASN A 20 11.21 16.01 13.98
N PRO A 21 11.94 17.13 13.89
CA PRO A 21 11.47 18.35 13.24
C PRO A 21 11.36 18.22 11.72
N GLN A 22 12.03 17.23 11.11
CA GLN A 22 11.88 16.95 9.68
C GLN A 22 10.50 16.36 9.42
N VAL A 23 9.99 15.43 10.24
CA VAL A 23 8.64 14.90 10.02
C VAL A 23 7.55 15.84 10.54
N PHE A 24 7.72 16.38 11.74
CA PHE A 24 6.70 17.19 12.42
C PHE A 24 7.04 18.68 12.38
N ASN A 25 6.22 19.47 11.69
CA ASN A 25 6.39 20.91 11.59
C ASN A 25 5.04 21.65 11.53
N VAL A 26 4.70 22.33 12.63
CA VAL A 26 3.45 23.10 12.80
C VAL A 26 3.35 24.36 11.91
N LYS A 27 4.46 24.83 11.32
CA LYS A 27 4.44 26.03 10.47
C LYS A 27 3.99 25.75 9.03
N ARG A 28 4.01 24.48 8.61
CA ARG A 28 3.63 24.06 7.25
C ARG A 28 2.34 23.26 7.26
N LYS A 29 1.66 23.20 6.11
CA LYS A 29 0.51 22.31 5.87
C LYS A 29 0.83 21.44 4.65
N PRO A 30 0.76 20.11 4.75
CA PRO A 30 0.47 19.31 5.95
C PRO A 30 1.61 19.37 6.98
N TRP A 31 1.27 19.36 8.27
CA TRP A 31 2.24 19.52 9.36
C TRP A 31 2.99 18.23 9.72
N ILE A 32 2.53 17.08 9.21
CA ILE A 32 3.20 15.78 9.30
C ILE A 32 3.61 15.39 7.88
N LEU A 33 4.91 15.13 7.67
CA LEU A 33 5.45 14.63 6.40
C LEU A 33 6.24 13.34 6.63
N GLU A 34 5.56 12.21 6.45
CA GLU A 34 6.15 10.86 6.61
C GLU A 34 7.25 10.55 5.59
N LYS A 35 7.24 11.23 4.44
CA LYS A 35 8.18 11.00 3.34
C LYS A 35 9.58 11.60 3.57
N GLU A 36 9.71 12.55 4.51
CA GLU A 36 10.98 13.28 4.69
C GLU A 36 12.03 12.47 5.48
N GLU A 37 11.63 11.43 6.22
CA GLU A 37 12.56 10.62 7.01
C GLU A 37 12.71 9.21 6.41
N PRO A 38 13.92 8.82 5.97
CA PRO A 38 14.17 7.45 5.48
C PRO A 38 14.16 6.41 6.60
N SER A 39 14.39 6.83 7.84
CA SER A 39 14.45 5.97 9.03
C SER A 39 13.11 5.90 9.77
N LEU A 40 12.36 4.82 9.54
CA LEU A 40 11.14 4.53 10.31
C LEU A 40 11.42 4.46 11.82
N LYS A 41 12.59 3.94 12.22
CA LYS A 41 12.97 3.77 13.64
C LYS A 41 12.93 5.08 14.42
N LYS A 42 13.38 6.19 13.82
CA LYS A 42 13.43 7.49 14.48
C LYS A 42 12.04 8.10 14.64
N VAL A 43 11.20 7.97 13.62
CA VAL A 43 9.80 8.40 13.66
C VAL A 43 9.05 7.63 14.74
N LEU A 44 9.18 6.31 14.77
CA LEU A 44 8.55 5.43 15.77
C LEU A 44 8.96 5.81 17.20
N LYS A 45 10.25 5.96 17.48
CA LYS A 45 10.74 6.42 18.79
C LYS A 45 10.12 7.76 19.21
N THR A 46 9.95 8.68 18.26
CA THR A 46 9.35 10.00 18.52
C THR A 46 7.85 9.89 18.82
N LEU A 47 7.15 9.01 18.09
CA LEU A 47 5.74 8.70 18.30
C LEU A 47 5.51 8.03 19.67
N ASP A 48 6.38 7.07 20.04
CA ASP A 48 6.32 6.34 21.31
C ASP A 48 6.64 7.23 22.52
N ALA A 49 7.48 8.24 22.34
CA ALA A 49 7.81 9.22 23.37
C ALA A 49 6.64 10.19 23.68
N CYS A 50 5.52 10.11 22.95
CA CYS A 50 4.34 10.93 23.23
C CYS A 50 3.67 10.47 24.54
N PRO A 51 3.66 11.28 25.62
CA PRO A 51 3.17 10.85 26.93
C PRO A 51 1.68 10.50 26.92
N THR A 52 0.89 11.19 26.09
CA THR A 52 -0.55 11.00 26.00
C THR A 52 -1.00 10.08 24.85
N LYS A 53 -0.06 9.60 24.03
CA LYS A 53 -0.36 8.79 22.83
C LYS A 53 -1.37 9.47 21.88
N ALA A 54 -1.30 10.79 21.80
CA ALA A 54 -2.12 11.60 20.88
C ALA A 54 -1.77 11.32 19.41
N LEU A 55 -0.54 10.91 19.16
CA LEU A 55 -0.07 10.42 17.87
C LEU A 55 -0.16 8.89 17.84
N ARG A 56 -0.76 8.37 16.77
CA ARG A 56 -0.87 6.93 16.49
C ARG A 56 -0.39 6.66 15.07
N TYR A 57 -0.06 5.41 14.77
CA TYR A 57 0.38 5.04 13.43
C TYR A 57 -0.12 3.66 13.03
N ILE A 58 -0.21 3.44 11.73
CA ILE A 58 -0.44 2.13 11.11
C ILE A 58 0.74 1.86 10.19
N ILE A 59 1.45 0.75 10.42
CA ILE A 59 2.52 0.31 9.54
C ILE A 59 1.87 -0.50 8.43
N HIS A 60 2.06 -0.03 7.19
CA HIS A 60 1.73 -0.79 6.01
C HIS A 60 3.00 -1.51 5.58
N GLU A 61 3.06 -2.82 5.78
CA GLU A 61 4.09 -3.64 5.16
C GLU A 61 3.81 -3.63 3.67
N LYS A 62 4.64 -2.90 2.92
CA LYS A 62 4.68 -3.09 1.48
C LYS A 62 5.36 -4.41 1.24
N GLU A 63 4.58 -5.49 1.24
CA GLU A 63 4.94 -6.64 0.44
C GLU A 63 4.97 -6.13 -1.01
N GLU A 64 6.16 -5.77 -1.49
CA GLU A 64 6.41 -5.72 -2.92
C GLU A 64 5.88 -7.06 -3.44
N PRO A 65 4.92 -7.09 -4.40
CA PRO A 65 4.58 -8.32 -5.06
C PRO A 65 5.84 -8.76 -5.80
N THR A 66 6.69 -9.54 -5.13
CA THR A 66 7.77 -10.24 -5.80
C THR A 66 7.05 -11.07 -6.85
N TRP A 67 7.35 -10.83 -8.13
CA TRP A 67 6.82 -11.60 -9.25
C TRP A 67 7.40 -13.04 -9.25
N ASN A 68 7.50 -13.63 -8.06
CA ASN A 68 7.84 -15.01 -7.80
C ASN A 68 6.59 -15.77 -7.36
N LEU A 69 5.41 -15.35 -7.81
CA LEU A 69 4.31 -16.28 -7.84
C LEU A 69 4.77 -17.44 -8.72
N SER A 70 4.94 -18.62 -8.12
CA SER A 70 5.00 -19.84 -8.89
C SER A 70 3.80 -19.80 -9.85
N LYS A 71 4.01 -20.24 -11.10
CA LYS A 71 2.95 -20.29 -12.13
C LYS A 71 1.65 -20.89 -11.56
N GLU A 72 1.78 -21.82 -10.61
CA GLU A 72 0.69 -22.46 -9.87
C GLU A 72 -0.21 -21.48 -9.08
N LYS A 73 0.36 -20.46 -8.42
CA LYS A 73 -0.42 -19.49 -7.60
C LYS A 73 -1.13 -18.42 -8.45
N ILE A 74 -0.63 -18.12 -9.65
CA ILE A 74 -1.33 -17.26 -10.63
C ILE A 74 -2.49 -18.02 -11.28
N VAL A 75 -2.27 -19.28 -11.65
CA VAL A 75 -3.28 -20.11 -12.32
C VAL A 75 -4.47 -20.41 -11.41
N SER A 76 -4.26 -20.58 -10.11
CA SER A 76 -5.36 -20.80 -9.16
C SER A 76 -6.22 -19.55 -8.95
N PHE A 77 -5.63 -18.36 -9.05
CA PHE A 77 -6.36 -17.09 -8.95
C PHE A 77 -7.15 -16.76 -10.22
N PHE A 78 -6.62 -17.11 -11.39
CA PHE A 78 -7.22 -16.82 -12.70
C PHE A 78 -8.06 -17.95 -13.29
N SER A 79 -8.22 -19.09 -12.62
CA SER A 79 -9.06 -20.18 -13.11
C SER A 79 -10.54 -19.83 -13.00
N PRO A 80 -11.26 -19.62 -14.11
CA PRO A 80 -12.70 -19.39 -14.06
C PRO A 80 -13.41 -20.64 -13.54
N LYS A 81 -14.53 -20.48 -12.82
CA LYS A 81 -15.34 -21.64 -12.40
C LYS A 81 -15.78 -22.45 -13.63
N LYS A 82 -15.61 -23.77 -13.54
CA LYS A 82 -16.02 -24.74 -14.56
C LYS A 82 -17.52 -24.57 -14.88
N GLY A 83 -17.86 -24.33 -16.15
CA GLY A 83 -19.20 -24.02 -16.65
C GLY A 83 -19.51 -22.53 -16.85
N SER A 84 -18.61 -21.60 -16.48
CA SER A 84 -18.86 -20.15 -16.62
C SER A 84 -18.64 -19.64 -18.05
N LYS A 85 -19.35 -18.58 -18.45
CA LYS A 85 -19.08 -17.86 -19.72
C LYS A 85 -17.63 -17.37 -19.80
N GLN A 86 -17.02 -17.06 -18.66
CA GLN A 86 -15.62 -16.63 -18.53
C GLN A 86 -14.63 -17.76 -18.86
N GLU A 87 -14.98 -19.04 -18.61
CA GLU A 87 -14.15 -20.19 -18.99
C GLU A 87 -13.98 -20.31 -20.50
N LYS A 88 -15.05 -20.13 -21.27
CA LYS A 88 -14.98 -20.16 -22.75
C LYS A 88 -14.10 -19.06 -23.31
N LEU A 89 -14.14 -17.86 -22.71
CA LEU A 89 -13.29 -16.73 -23.10
C LEU A 89 -11.82 -16.97 -22.73
N PHE A 90 -11.56 -17.51 -21.54
CA PHE A 90 -10.21 -17.87 -21.09
C PHE A 90 -9.58 -18.96 -21.97
N MET A 91 -10.34 -20.02 -22.31
CA MET A 91 -9.87 -21.09 -23.21
C MET A 91 -9.59 -20.57 -24.63
N ARG A 92 -10.35 -19.58 -25.11
CA ARG A 92 -10.09 -18.92 -26.40
C ARG A 92 -8.82 -18.06 -26.36
N TYR A 93 -8.59 -17.36 -25.27
CA TYR A 93 -7.36 -16.57 -25.04
C TYR A 93 -6.11 -17.46 -24.96
N LEU A 94 -6.14 -18.57 -24.21
CA LEU A 94 -5.00 -19.50 -24.13
C LEU A 94 -4.62 -20.11 -25.48
N LYS A 95 -5.61 -20.43 -26.32
CA LYS A 95 -5.39 -20.95 -27.68
C LYS A 95 -4.73 -19.93 -28.61
N ILE A 96 -4.91 -18.63 -28.35
CA ILE A 96 -4.25 -17.54 -29.06
C ILE A 96 -2.82 -17.35 -28.52
N ALA A 97 -2.67 -17.32 -27.19
CA ALA A 97 -1.38 -17.12 -26.52
C ALA A 97 -0.34 -18.22 -26.83
N SER A 98 -0.75 -19.46 -27.15
CA SER A 98 0.15 -20.53 -27.58
C SER A 98 0.79 -20.34 -28.96
N SER A 99 0.35 -19.33 -29.73
CA SER A 99 0.88 -19.02 -31.07
C SER A 99 1.81 -17.81 -31.12
N SER A 100 1.96 -17.08 -30.01
CA SER A 100 2.80 -15.89 -29.90
C SER A 100 3.88 -16.08 -28.83
N SER A 101 5.15 -15.90 -29.19
CA SER A 101 6.31 -15.94 -28.27
C SER A 101 6.31 -14.82 -27.21
N SER A 102 5.28 -13.97 -27.20
CA SER A 102 5.04 -12.94 -26.19
C SER A 102 3.60 -13.12 -25.69
N ILE A 103 3.41 -13.29 -24.38
CA ILE A 103 2.08 -13.39 -23.77
C ILE A 103 1.57 -11.95 -23.59
N PRO A 104 0.54 -11.48 -24.31
CA PRO A 104 -0.03 -10.16 -24.05
C PRO A 104 -0.82 -10.25 -22.75
N ILE A 105 -0.44 -9.48 -21.72
CA ILE A 105 -1.27 -9.29 -20.52
C ILE A 105 -2.66 -8.90 -21.00
N PRO A 106 -3.73 -9.61 -20.61
CA PRO A 106 -5.07 -9.19 -20.98
C PRO A 106 -5.29 -7.83 -20.33
N MET A 107 -5.25 -6.75 -21.13
CA MET A 107 -5.68 -5.44 -20.68
C MET A 107 -7.15 -5.58 -20.32
N MET A 108 -7.41 -5.72 -19.02
CA MET A 108 -8.74 -5.52 -18.48
C MET A 108 -9.14 -4.11 -18.89
N ALA A 109 -10.08 -4.00 -19.81
CA ALA A 109 -10.84 -2.78 -19.99
C ALA A 109 -11.58 -2.54 -18.67
N SER A 110 -10.93 -1.82 -17.76
CA SER A 110 -11.59 -1.20 -16.62
C SER A 110 -12.63 -0.27 -17.21
N ARG A 111 -13.86 -0.77 -17.32
CA ARG A 111 -15.03 0.05 -17.59
C ARG A 111 -15.12 1.07 -16.46
N VAL A 112 -14.59 2.27 -16.69
CA VAL A 112 -15.03 3.49 -16.01
C VAL A 112 -16.54 3.54 -16.28
N LYS A 113 -17.34 3.24 -15.26
CA LYS A 113 -18.71 3.72 -15.25
C LYS A 113 -18.60 5.21 -14.95
N GLU A 114 -19.17 5.99 -15.86
CA GLU A 114 -19.39 7.44 -15.78
C GLU A 114 -19.94 7.87 -14.42
#